data_AF-R0JE68-F1
#
_entry.id   AF-R0JE68-F1
#
_cell.length_a   1.000
_cell.length_b   1.000
_cell.length_c   1.000
_cell.angle_alpha   90.00
_cell.angle_beta   90.00
_cell.angle_gamma   90.00
#
_symmetry.space_group_name_H-M   'P 1'
#
loop_
_entity.id
_entity.type
_entity.pdbx_description
1 polymer ?
#
loop_
_entity_poly.entity_id
_entity_poly.type
_entity_poly.pdbx_seq_one_letter_code
_entity_poly.pdbx_strand_id
1 'polypeptide(L)'
;QGCRQMEAGEGSRYGPGAGRSDSWEPAAGPAGDRRCLAELRELSGSMTTPEMAREVEELRKDCAGYVDKLERIKSATNHVTPEEKEKVCSEQRLYCKEWRKRKRMATELLDAILEGYPKSKKQFFEEVGIETDEDHNVTLPAAV
;
A
#
# COMPACT_ATOMS: atom_id res chain seq x y z
N GLN A 1 24.25 30.37 -78.07
CA GLN A 1 25.70 30.13 -78.21
C GLN A 1 25.97 28.78 -77.54
N GLY A 2 26.02 27.62 -78.19
CA GLY A 2 26.17 27.31 -79.60
C GLY A 2 27.59 26.87 -79.95
N CYS A 3 28.08 25.76 -79.38
CA CYS A 3 29.25 25.03 -79.90
C CYS A 3 28.96 23.53 -79.97
N ARG A 4 28.55 23.12 -81.17
CA ARG A 4 28.89 21.86 -81.86
C ARG A 4 30.42 21.67 -81.89
N GLN A 5 31.09 20.53 -82.07
CA GLN A 5 30.80 19.10 -82.30
C GLN A 5 32.17 18.44 -82.67
N MET A 6 32.17 17.10 -82.87
CA MET A 6 33.16 16.26 -83.59
C MET A 6 34.42 15.81 -82.81
N GLU A 7 34.98 14.60 -82.92
CA GLU A 7 34.74 13.40 -83.77
C GLU A 7 35.48 12.18 -83.17
N ALA A 8 35.22 11.02 -83.77
CA ALA A 8 35.44 9.66 -83.31
C ALA A 8 36.90 9.16 -83.26
N GLY A 9 37.09 8.06 -82.53
CA GLY A 9 38.24 7.17 -82.62
C GLY A 9 37.82 5.74 -82.28
N GLU A 10 37.46 4.97 -83.31
CA GLU A 10 37.19 3.54 -83.23
C GLU A 10 38.49 2.74 -83.03
N GLY A 11 38.41 1.65 -82.25
CA GLY A 11 39.51 0.72 -82.02
C GLY A 11 39.00 -0.63 -81.49
N SER A 12 38.33 -1.38 -82.35
CA SER A 12 37.94 -2.79 -82.18
C SER A 12 39.14 -3.69 -81.86
N ARG A 13 38.98 -4.75 -81.05
CA ARG A 13 38.85 -6.17 -81.51
C ARG A 13 39.10 -7.24 -80.41
N TYR A 14 38.33 -8.34 -80.51
CA TYR A 14 38.45 -9.69 -79.88
C TYR A 14 37.91 -9.85 -78.45
N GLY A 15 37.02 -10.79 -78.08
CA GLY A 15 36.36 -11.94 -78.72
C GLY A 15 35.39 -12.60 -77.70
N PRO A 16 34.60 -13.63 -78.08
CA PRO A 16 33.47 -14.13 -77.28
C PRO A 16 33.87 -15.30 -76.36
N GLY A 17 33.43 -15.26 -75.09
CA GLY A 17 33.57 -16.35 -74.13
C GLY A 17 32.24 -16.65 -73.45
N ALA A 18 31.61 -17.76 -73.82
CA ALA A 18 30.37 -18.26 -73.25
C ALA A 18 30.56 -18.73 -71.78
N GLY A 19 29.56 -18.52 -70.93
CA GLY A 19 29.57 -19.12 -69.59
C GLY A 19 28.39 -18.77 -68.68
N ARG A 20 27.29 -19.53 -68.82
CA ARG A 20 26.42 -20.06 -67.75
C ARG A 20 25.99 -19.14 -66.58
N SER A 21 24.71 -18.79 -66.62
CA SER A 21 23.74 -18.81 -65.50
C SER A 21 24.28 -18.52 -64.09
N ASP A 22 24.13 -17.27 -63.65
CA ASP A 22 24.23 -16.86 -62.24
C ASP A 22 23.08 -17.50 -61.43
N SER A 23 23.31 -18.72 -60.99
CA SER A 23 22.63 -19.28 -59.81
C SER A 23 23.31 -18.66 -58.59
N TRP A 24 22.70 -17.62 -58.00
CA TRP A 24 23.18 -17.09 -56.74
C TRP A 24 22.97 -18.16 -55.65
N GLU A 25 24.05 -18.80 -55.20
CA GLU A 25 24.04 -19.51 -53.92
C GLU A 25 24.34 -18.48 -52.82
N PRO A 26 23.55 -18.42 -51.73
CA PRO A 26 23.82 -17.49 -50.65
C PRO A 26 25.09 -17.92 -49.92
N ALA A 27 26.18 -17.21 -50.16
CA ALA A 27 27.39 -17.30 -49.36
C ALA A 27 27.03 -17.02 -47.89
N ALA A 28 27.34 -17.98 -47.02
CA ALA A 28 27.20 -17.82 -45.58
C ALA A 28 27.97 -16.58 -45.11
N GLY A 29 27.24 -15.53 -44.73
CA GLY A 29 27.80 -14.29 -44.21
C GLY A 29 28.67 -14.50 -42.95
N PRO A 30 29.58 -13.56 -42.67
CA PRO A 30 30.66 -13.73 -41.69
C PRO A 30 30.12 -14.04 -40.29
N ALA A 31 30.74 -15.01 -39.61
CA ALA A 31 30.38 -15.43 -38.26
C ALA A 31 30.36 -14.29 -37.22
N GLY A 32 31.05 -13.16 -37.50
CA GLY A 32 31.00 -11.96 -36.68
C GLY A 32 29.61 -11.33 -36.59
N ASP A 33 28.81 -11.41 -37.65
CA ASP A 33 27.49 -10.77 -37.70
C ASP A 33 26.49 -11.50 -36.78
N ARG A 34 26.55 -12.84 -36.73
CA ARG A 34 25.74 -13.66 -35.81
C ARG A 34 26.08 -13.43 -34.33
N ARG A 35 27.36 -13.18 -34.02
CA ARG A 35 27.79 -12.88 -32.66
C ARG A 35 27.28 -11.49 -32.23
N CYS A 36 27.45 -10.49 -33.07
CA CYS A 36 26.94 -9.14 -32.81
C CYS A 36 25.40 -9.13 -32.66
N LEU A 37 24.67 -9.90 -33.47
CA LEU A 37 23.22 -10.06 -33.35
C LEU A 37 22.80 -10.78 -32.06
N ALA A 38 23.58 -11.77 -31.60
CA ALA A 38 23.32 -12.44 -30.33
C ALA A 38 23.54 -11.50 -29.14
N GLU A 39 24.63 -10.72 -29.14
CA GLU A 39 24.93 -9.70 -28.13
C GLU A 39 23.87 -8.58 -28.13
N LEU A 40 23.39 -8.14 -29.30
CA LEU A 40 22.28 -7.19 -29.41
C LEU A 40 20.96 -7.76 -28.86
N ARG A 41 20.66 -9.04 -29.11
CA ARG A 41 19.46 -9.70 -28.57
C ARG A 41 19.52 -9.85 -27.05
N GLU A 42 20.70 -10.11 -26.52
CA GLU A 42 20.95 -10.20 -25.08
C GLU A 42 20.81 -8.83 -24.41
N LEU A 43 21.42 -7.79 -24.97
CA LEU A 43 21.34 -6.41 -24.47
C LEU A 43 19.95 -5.79 -24.64
N SER A 44 19.19 -6.15 -25.68
CA SER A 44 17.79 -5.74 -25.84
C SER A 44 16.80 -6.55 -24.99
N GLY A 45 17.21 -7.74 -24.53
CA GLY A 45 16.45 -8.55 -23.58
C GLY A 45 16.67 -8.15 -22.11
N SER A 46 17.76 -7.42 -21.81
CA SER A 46 17.99 -6.79 -20.51
C SER A 46 17.33 -5.40 -20.46
N MET A 47 16.81 -5.02 -19.30
CA MET A 47 16.30 -3.66 -19.06
C MET A 47 17.31 -2.63 -19.59
N THR A 48 16.85 -1.73 -20.44
CA THR A 48 17.73 -0.72 -21.01
C THR A 48 18.17 0.24 -19.90
N THR A 49 19.38 0.79 -19.98
CA THR A 49 19.91 1.76 -19.01
C THR A 49 18.92 2.85 -18.58
N PRO A 50 18.12 3.47 -19.49
CA PRO A 50 17.12 4.46 -19.07
C PRO A 50 15.94 3.85 -18.28
N GLU A 51 15.54 2.61 -18.55
CA GLU A 51 14.48 1.92 -17.80
C GLU A 51 14.95 1.56 -16.39
N MET A 52 16.20 1.11 -16.24
CA MET A 52 16.80 0.89 -14.93
C MET A 52 16.90 2.19 -14.11
N ALA A 53 17.26 3.31 -14.76
CA ALA A 53 17.32 4.61 -14.09
C ALA A 53 15.94 5.07 -13.59
N ARG A 54 14.89 4.83 -14.38
CA ARG A 54 13.50 5.11 -13.97
C ARG A 54 13.07 4.26 -12.78
N GLU A 55 13.38 2.97 -12.81
CA GLU A 55 13.04 2.05 -11.72
C GLU A 55 13.75 2.44 -10.42
N VAL A 56 15.03 2.80 -10.49
CA VAL A 56 15.78 3.28 -9.33
C VAL A 56 15.16 4.56 -8.75
N GLU A 57 14.69 5.47 -9.59
CA GLU A 57 14.06 6.71 -9.14
C GLU A 57 12.70 6.46 -8.49
N GLU A 58 11.85 5.61 -9.07
CA GLU A 58 10.57 5.24 -8.46
C GLU A 58 10.77 4.49 -7.14
N LEU A 59 11.71 3.55 -7.08
CA LEU A 59 12.04 2.85 -5.83
C LEU A 59 12.55 3.80 -4.75
N ARG A 60 13.37 4.81 -5.12
CA ARG A 60 13.85 5.83 -4.17
C ARG A 60 12.70 6.69 -3.63
N LYS A 61 11.77 7.08 -4.50
CA LYS A 61 10.58 7.83 -4.13
C LYS A 61 9.66 7.02 -3.22
N ASP A 62 9.48 5.74 -3.51
CA ASP A 62 8.76 4.82 -2.64
C ASP A 62 9.43 4.67 -1.28
N CYS A 63 10.76 4.47 -1.25
CA CYS A 63 11.53 4.42 -0.01
C CYS A 63 11.35 5.70 0.83
N ALA A 64 11.43 6.88 0.21
CA ALA A 64 11.18 8.15 0.89
C ALA A 64 9.75 8.22 1.45
N GLY A 65 8.76 7.83 0.66
CA GLY A 65 7.36 7.78 1.10
C GLY A 65 7.10 6.78 2.24
N TYR A 66 7.81 5.64 2.28
CA TYR A 66 7.73 4.70 3.39
C TYR A 66 8.40 5.23 4.65
N VAL A 67 9.53 5.92 4.53
CA VAL A 67 10.21 6.58 5.65
C VAL A 67 9.32 7.66 6.26
N ASP A 68 8.71 8.53 5.45
CA ASP A 68 7.80 9.57 5.92
C ASP A 68 6.58 8.98 6.66
N LYS A 69 5.96 7.93 6.10
CA LYS A 69 4.86 7.22 6.77
C LYS A 69 5.30 6.64 8.11
N LEU A 70 6.49 6.05 8.16
CA LEU A 70 7.05 5.43 9.35
C LEU A 70 7.41 6.47 10.42
N GLU A 71 7.97 7.62 10.03
CA GLU A 71 8.19 8.75 10.94
C GLU A 71 6.87 9.32 11.46
N ARG A 72 5.84 9.41 10.61
CA ARG A 72 4.51 9.85 11.02
C ARG A 72 3.85 8.90 12.02
N ILE A 73 4.04 7.58 11.84
CA ILE A 73 3.56 6.56 12.78
C ILE A 73 4.37 6.59 14.09
N LYS A 74 5.68 6.79 14.03
CA LYS A 74 6.55 6.90 15.21
C LYS A 74 6.30 8.18 16.02
N SER A 75 6.04 9.29 15.35
CA SER A 75 5.76 10.58 15.99
C SER A 75 4.32 10.70 16.49
N ALA A 76 3.38 9.91 15.95
CA ALA A 76 2.04 9.79 16.51
C ALA A 76 2.11 9.17 17.91
N THR A 77 1.93 10.03 18.92
CA THR A 77 2.08 9.77 20.37
C THR A 77 1.11 8.74 20.96
N ASN A 78 0.31 8.02 20.16
CA ASN A 78 -0.55 6.94 20.62
C ASN A 78 0.16 5.58 20.58
N HIS A 79 1.31 5.47 21.27
CA HIS A 79 1.84 4.17 21.65
C HIS A 79 1.06 3.66 22.86
N VAL A 80 -0.18 3.21 22.64
CA VAL A 80 -0.81 2.26 23.56
C VAL A 80 -0.43 0.90 23.04
N THR A 81 0.39 0.16 23.78
CA THR A 81 0.71 -1.22 23.40
C THR A 81 -0.59 -2.03 23.36
N PRO A 82 -0.73 -3.01 22.45
CA PRO A 82 -1.93 -3.84 22.41
C PRO A 82 -2.25 -4.47 23.77
N GLU A 83 -1.22 -4.79 24.56
CA GLU A 83 -1.34 -5.29 25.92
C GLU A 83 -1.93 -4.26 26.89
N GLU A 84 -1.49 -3.00 26.85
CA GLU A 84 -2.06 -1.92 27.68
C GLU A 84 -3.51 -1.64 27.29
N LYS A 85 -3.81 -1.63 25.98
CA LYS A 85 -5.18 -1.48 25.49
C LYS A 85 -6.07 -2.60 26.01
N GLU A 86 -5.61 -3.85 25.93
CA GLU A 86 -6.37 -5.00 26.42
C GLU A 86 -6.62 -4.93 27.92
N LYS A 87 -5.61 -4.57 28.72
CA LYS A 87 -5.76 -4.36 30.16
C LYS A 87 -6.83 -3.33 30.47
N VAL A 88 -6.74 -2.13 29.90
CA VAL A 88 -7.72 -1.05 30.13
C VAL A 88 -9.13 -1.46 29.70
N CYS A 89 -9.28 -2.12 28.54
CA CYS A 89 -10.57 -2.64 28.09
C CYS A 89 -11.11 -3.72 29.04
N SER A 90 -10.26 -4.62 29.54
CA SER A 90 -10.68 -5.68 30.46
C SER A 90 -11.12 -5.12 31.81
N GLU A 91 -10.40 -4.14 32.36
CA GLU A 91 -10.73 -3.44 33.60
C GLU A 91 -12.02 -2.66 33.46
N GLN A 92 -12.18 -1.89 32.38
CA GLN A 92 -13.43 -1.18 32.09
C GLN A 92 -14.62 -2.15 32.05
N ARG A 93 -14.49 -3.28 31.35
CA ARG A 93 -15.54 -4.31 31.30
C ARG A 93 -15.86 -4.87 32.68
N LEU A 94 -14.84 -5.14 33.50
CA LEU A 94 -15.00 -5.64 34.86
C LEU A 94 -15.74 -4.62 35.73
N TYR A 95 -15.28 -3.38 35.78
CA TYR A 95 -15.89 -2.34 36.62
C TYR A 95 -17.32 -2.00 36.17
N CYS A 96 -17.58 -1.94 34.86
CA CYS A 96 -18.94 -1.76 34.33
C CYS A 96 -19.86 -2.93 34.71
N LYS A 97 -19.37 -4.17 34.69
CA LYS A 97 -20.15 -5.35 35.12
C LYS A 97 -20.49 -5.27 36.60
N GLU A 98 -19.50 -5.00 37.44
CA GLU A 98 -19.69 -4.94 38.89
C GLU A 98 -20.58 -3.75 39.31
N TRP A 99 -20.46 -2.59 38.66
CA TRP A 99 -21.38 -1.47 38.88
C TRP A 99 -22.82 -1.87 38.54
N ARG A 100 -23.08 -2.46 37.37
CA ARG A 100 -24.43 -2.94 37.02
C ARG A 100 -24.98 -3.94 38.02
N LYS A 101 -24.13 -4.87 38.49
CA LYS A 101 -24.51 -5.88 39.49
C LYS A 101 -24.88 -5.22 40.82
N ARG A 102 -24.04 -4.32 41.32
CA ARG A 102 -24.28 -3.59 42.58
C ARG A 102 -25.53 -2.72 42.50
N LYS A 103 -25.68 -1.96 41.42
CA LYS A 103 -26.86 -1.12 41.19
C LYS A 103 -28.13 -1.97 41.21
N ARG A 104 -28.15 -3.10 40.50
CA ARG A 104 -29.28 -4.02 40.50
C ARG A 104 -29.61 -4.53 41.91
N MET A 105 -28.63 -5.07 42.63
CA MET A 105 -28.86 -5.60 43.98
C MET A 105 -29.37 -4.52 44.95
N ALA A 106 -28.81 -3.31 44.88
CA ALA A 106 -29.26 -2.19 45.70
C ALA A 106 -30.70 -1.78 45.33
N THR A 107 -31.04 -1.71 44.04
CA THR A 107 -32.41 -1.42 43.59
C THR A 107 -33.40 -2.48 44.03
N GLU A 108 -33.07 -3.76 43.91
CA GLU A 108 -33.92 -4.87 44.38
C GLU A 108 -34.19 -4.78 45.89
N LEU A 109 -33.16 -4.47 46.68
CA LEU A 109 -33.29 -4.27 48.13
C LEU A 109 -34.14 -3.04 48.45
N LEU A 110 -33.92 -1.94 47.74
CA LEU A 110 -34.69 -0.71 47.88
C LEU A 110 -36.18 -0.95 47.59
N ASP A 111 -36.48 -1.64 46.50
CA ASP A 111 -37.86 -1.94 46.10
C ASP A 111 -38.56 -2.83 47.14
N ALA A 112 -37.88 -3.87 47.65
CA ALA A 112 -38.40 -4.73 48.70
C ALA A 112 -38.69 -3.98 50.02
N ILE A 113 -37.86 -2.99 50.39
CA ILE A 113 -38.12 -2.16 51.57
C ILE A 113 -39.31 -1.23 51.32
N LEU A 114 -39.39 -0.63 50.13
CA LEU A 114 -40.44 0.32 49.77
C LEU A 114 -41.82 -0.32 49.66
N GLU A 115 -41.93 -1.62 49.40
CA GLU A 115 -43.19 -2.37 49.42
C GLU A 115 -43.92 -2.30 50.78
N GLY A 116 -43.17 -2.22 51.88
CA GLY A 116 -43.71 -2.13 53.24
C GLY A 116 -43.63 -0.74 53.87
N TYR A 117 -43.14 0.26 53.15
CA TYR A 117 -42.81 1.55 53.74
C TYR A 117 -44.02 2.52 53.70
N PRO A 118 -44.45 3.07 54.84
CA PRO A 118 -45.67 3.87 54.91
C PRO A 118 -45.53 5.31 54.37
N LYS A 119 -44.32 5.76 54.03
CA LYS A 119 -44.05 7.12 53.52
C LYS A 119 -43.52 7.10 52.08
N SER A 120 -43.21 8.27 51.53
CA SER A 120 -42.70 8.40 50.15
C SER A 120 -41.25 7.92 50.01
N LYS A 121 -40.90 7.45 48.79
CA LYS A 121 -39.52 7.05 48.43
C LYS A 121 -38.49 8.16 48.68
N LYS A 122 -38.85 9.42 48.46
CA LYS A 122 -37.95 10.57 48.69
C LYS A 122 -37.59 10.73 50.15
N GLN A 123 -38.58 10.63 51.05
CA GLN A 123 -38.34 10.69 52.49
C GLN A 123 -37.51 9.51 52.97
N PHE A 124 -37.74 8.31 52.43
CA PHE A 124 -36.90 7.15 52.73
C PHE A 124 -35.44 7.40 52.35
N PHE A 125 -35.18 7.95 51.15
CA PHE A 125 -33.82 8.20 50.67
C PHE A 125 -33.12 9.29 51.51
N GLU A 126 -33.84 10.33 51.91
CA GLU A 126 -33.31 11.38 52.79
C GLU A 126 -33.04 10.84 54.21
N GLU A 127 -33.93 10.04 54.77
CA GLU A 127 -33.78 9.45 56.12
C GLU A 127 -32.62 8.44 56.20
N VAL A 128 -32.41 7.65 55.15
CA VAL A 128 -31.34 6.64 55.09
C VAL A 128 -30.02 7.21 54.55
N GLY A 129 -30.05 8.39 53.92
CA GLY A 129 -28.87 9.01 53.30
C GLY A 129 -28.46 8.32 51.99
N ILE A 130 -29.43 7.90 51.19
CA ILE A 130 -29.19 7.27 49.88
C ILE A 130 -29.18 8.34 48.80
N GLU A 131 -28.01 8.55 48.21
CA GLU A 131 -27.80 9.40 47.05
C GLU A 131 -27.81 8.55 45.78
N THR A 132 -28.59 8.93 44.76
CA THR A 132 -28.66 8.16 43.51
C THR A 132 -27.65 8.64 42.47
N ASP A 133 -27.22 7.74 41.58
CA ASP A 133 -26.33 8.06 40.46
C ASP A 133 -26.94 9.17 39.57
N GLU A 134 -28.28 9.18 39.47
CA GLU A 134 -29.07 10.13 38.71
C GLU A 134 -29.01 11.55 39.30
N ASP A 135 -28.94 11.68 40.63
CA ASP A 135 -28.77 12.97 41.32
C ASP A 135 -27.39 13.61 41.03
N HIS A 136 -26.42 12.78 40.60
CA HIS A 136 -25.05 13.19 40.31
C HIS A 136 -24.71 13.17 38.80
N ASN A 137 -25.72 13.01 37.93
CA ASN A 137 -25.56 12.91 36.46
C ASN A 137 -24.60 11.80 36.02
N VAL A 138 -24.44 10.75 36.82
CA VAL A 138 -23.53 9.65 36.54
C VAL A 138 -24.25 8.59 35.69
N THR A 139 -23.90 8.52 34.41
CA THR A 139 -24.43 7.49 33.50
C THR A 139 -23.44 6.35 33.33
N LEU A 140 -23.93 5.11 33.47
CA LEU A 140 -23.18 3.91 33.11
C LEU A 140 -22.70 4.01 31.65
N PRO A 141 -21.40 3.82 31.36
CA PRO A 141 -20.91 3.75 30.00
C PRO A 141 -21.66 2.68 29.20
N ALA A 142 -22.04 3.02 27.97
CA ALA A 142 -22.56 2.05 27.01
C ALA A 142 -21.51 0.94 26.85
N ALA A 143 -21.97 -0.32 26.87
CA ALA A 143 -21.05 -1.44 26.65
C ALA A 143 -20.40 -1.27 25.27
N VAL A 144 -19.06 -1.22 25.24
CA VAL A 144 -18.26 -1.34 24.01
C VAL A 144 -18.28 -2.79 23.55
#